data_AF-A0A372ZTC6-F1
#
_entry.id   AF-A0A372ZTC6-F1
#
_cell.length_a   1.000
_cell.length_b   1.000
_cell.length_c   1.000
_cell.angle_alpha   90.00
_cell.angle_beta   90.00
_cell.angle_gamma   90.00
#
_symmetry.space_group_name_H-M   'P 1'
#
loop_
_entity.id
_entity.type
_entity.pdbx_description
1 polymer ?
#
loop_
_entity_poly.entity_id
_entity_poly.type
_entity_poly.pdbx_seq_one_letter_code
_entity_poly.pdbx_strand_id
1 'polypeptide(L)'
;MSAVDAVDAVSVPGAGGAVAALEAPPVPCPLCRVPADPVTLRCPSCREDLSVLFRLRYAGRIDYNRALEALAAGEGPLALGLLHRAVAAEPGLRPARDLLESLGGAGPEGGEPVGREGDTP
;
A
#
# COMPACT_ATOMS: atom_id res chain seq x y z
N MET A 1 4.74 -32.36 -32.52
CA MET A 1 4.58 -31.00 -33.08
C MET A 1 4.42 -30.05 -31.90
N SER A 2 5.52 -29.43 -31.46
CA SER A 2 5.53 -28.43 -30.39
C SER A 2 5.82 -27.07 -31.01
N ALA A 3 4.92 -26.11 -30.79
CA ALA A 3 5.16 -24.68 -30.95
C ALA A 3 4.07 -23.98 -30.14
N VAL A 4 4.46 -23.16 -29.16
CA VAL A 4 3.88 -21.84 -28.86
C VAL A 4 4.81 -21.11 -27.89
N ASP A 5 5.54 -20.18 -28.50
CA ASP A 5 5.91 -18.84 -28.06
C ASP A 5 6.42 -18.57 -26.64
N ALA A 6 7.71 -18.26 -26.60
CA ALA A 6 8.35 -17.41 -25.60
C ALA A 6 7.85 -15.96 -25.79
N VAL A 7 7.16 -15.41 -24.79
CA VAL A 7 6.87 -13.98 -24.76
C VAL A 7 8.07 -13.23 -24.18
N ASP A 8 8.60 -12.36 -25.02
CA ASP A 8 9.76 -11.50 -24.84
C ASP A 8 9.65 -10.64 -23.57
N ALA A 9 10.73 -10.60 -22.80
CA ALA A 9 10.88 -9.68 -21.68
C ALA A 9 11.22 -8.30 -22.24
N VAL A 10 10.23 -7.40 -22.26
CA VAL A 10 10.47 -5.98 -22.53
C VAL A 10 11.40 -5.42 -21.43
N SER A 11 12.65 -5.18 -21.80
CA SER A 11 13.61 -4.41 -21.02
C SER A 11 13.28 -2.93 -21.11
N VAL A 12 12.92 -2.32 -19.99
CA VAL A 12 12.89 -0.87 -19.82
C VAL A 12 14.18 -0.46 -19.10
N PRO A 13 15.10 0.29 -19.74
CA PRO A 13 16.31 0.76 -19.08
C PRO A 13 16.04 2.09 -18.37
N GLY A 14 16.40 2.18 -17.08
CA GLY A 14 16.56 3.46 -16.40
C GLY A 14 15.62 3.71 -15.23
N ALA A 15 15.95 3.12 -14.08
CA ALA A 15 15.83 3.77 -12.77
C ALA A 15 16.67 2.95 -11.77
N GLY A 16 17.84 3.49 -11.42
CA GLY A 16 18.71 2.94 -10.39
C GLY A 16 18.01 3.02 -9.03
N GLY A 17 17.34 1.95 -8.68
CA GLY A 17 16.74 1.70 -7.39
C GLY A 17 16.17 0.32 -7.48
N ALA A 18 16.90 -0.67 -6.97
CA ALA A 18 16.30 -1.96 -6.69
C ALA A 18 15.20 -1.68 -5.66
N VAL A 19 13.98 -1.41 -6.15
CA VAL A 19 12.78 -1.74 -5.41
C VAL A 19 12.89 -3.24 -5.22
N ALA A 20 13.49 -3.64 -4.10
CA ALA A 20 13.39 -4.99 -3.63
C ALA A 20 11.90 -5.29 -3.72
N ALA A 21 11.52 -6.10 -4.71
CA ALA A 21 10.17 -6.63 -4.77
C ALA A 21 10.05 -7.34 -3.44
N LEU A 22 9.38 -6.70 -2.48
CA LEU A 22 9.09 -7.28 -1.18
C LEU A 22 8.29 -8.51 -1.52
N GLU A 23 8.98 -9.65 -1.57
CA GLU A 23 8.42 -10.91 -2.03
C GLU A 23 7.18 -11.13 -1.17
N ALA A 24 6.03 -11.02 -1.83
CA ALA A 24 4.77 -10.90 -1.13
C ALA A 24 4.57 -12.21 -0.37
N PRO A 25 4.44 -12.20 0.96
CA PRO A 25 4.44 -13.44 1.73
C PRO A 25 3.30 -14.34 1.25
N PRO A 26 3.58 -15.59 0.84
CA PRO A 26 2.58 -16.43 0.20
C PRO A 26 1.39 -16.65 1.13
N VAL A 27 0.19 -16.66 0.57
CA VAL A 27 -1.05 -16.99 1.29
C VAL A 27 -1.30 -18.49 1.12
N PRO A 28 -1.06 -19.33 2.14
CA PRO A 28 -1.33 -20.76 2.02
C PRO A 28 -2.83 -21.02 2.08
N CYS A 29 -3.31 -21.94 1.24
CA CYS A 29 -4.65 -22.49 1.37
C CYS A 29 -4.78 -23.19 2.75
N PRO A 30 -5.82 -22.90 3.55
CA PRO A 30 -5.99 -23.53 4.86
C PRO A 30 -6.29 -25.04 4.76
N LEU A 31 -6.86 -25.48 3.62
CA LEU A 31 -7.20 -26.87 3.35
C LEU A 31 -5.99 -27.65 2.81
N CYS A 32 -5.35 -27.14 1.77
CA CYS A 32 -4.29 -27.86 1.06
C CYS A 32 -2.87 -27.52 1.53
N ARG A 33 -2.68 -26.43 2.29
CA ARG A 33 -1.36 -25.88 2.69
C ARG A 33 -0.44 -25.46 1.54
N VAL A 34 -0.93 -25.50 0.31
CA VAL A 34 -0.24 -25.04 -0.89
C VAL A 34 -0.42 -23.51 -1.04
N PRO A 35 0.61 -22.77 -1.49
CA PRO A 35 0.47 -21.37 -1.85
C PRO A 35 -0.65 -21.14 -2.86
N ALA A 36 -1.47 -20.13 -2.62
CA ALA A 36 -2.46 -19.68 -3.59
C ALA A 36 -1.79 -19.09 -4.84
N ASP A 37 -2.48 -19.20 -5.97
CA ASP A 37 -2.13 -18.43 -7.17
C ASP A 37 -2.35 -16.93 -6.88
N PRO A 38 -1.31 -16.08 -7.03
CA PRO A 38 -1.41 -14.65 -6.70
C PRO A 38 -2.23 -13.83 -7.71
N VAL A 39 -2.48 -14.37 -8.90
CA VAL A 39 -3.30 -13.72 -9.96
C VAL A 39 -4.76 -14.09 -9.78
N THR A 40 -5.06 -15.39 -9.68
CA THR A 40 -6.45 -15.86 -9.58
C THR A 40 -6.99 -15.85 -8.15
N LEU A 41 -6.12 -15.69 -7.15
CA LEU A 41 -6.41 -15.76 -5.71
C LEU A 41 -7.04 -17.10 -5.29
N ARG A 42 -6.87 -18.15 -6.10
CA ARG A 42 -7.43 -19.47 -5.87
C ARG A 42 -6.35 -20.47 -5.47
N CYS A 43 -6.75 -21.48 -4.71
CA CYS A 43 -5.87 -22.62 -4.50
C CYS A 43 -5.69 -23.39 -5.83
N PRO A 44 -4.46 -23.67 -6.27
CA PRO A 44 -4.23 -24.46 -7.48
C PRO A 44 -4.68 -25.92 -7.32
N SER A 45 -4.75 -26.44 -6.09
CA SER A 45 -5.13 -27.83 -5.80
C SER A 45 -6.64 -28.03 -5.67
N CYS A 46 -7.31 -27.29 -4.78
CA CYS A 46 -8.75 -27.47 -4.51
C CYS A 46 -9.65 -26.39 -5.10
N ARG A 47 -9.10 -25.40 -5.81
CA ARG A 47 -9.83 -24.28 -6.46
C ARG A 47 -10.60 -23.35 -5.52
N GLU A 48 -10.46 -23.52 -4.21
CA GLU A 48 -11.01 -22.63 -3.18
C GLU A 48 -10.64 -21.17 -3.45
N ASP A 49 -11.60 -20.27 -3.25
CA ASP A 49 -11.40 -18.83 -3.38
C ASP A 49 -10.78 -18.27 -2.09
N LEU A 50 -9.56 -17.75 -2.19
CA LEU A 50 -8.80 -17.26 -1.04
C LEU A 50 -8.74 -15.73 -1.01
N SER A 51 -9.55 -15.03 -1.82
CA SER A 51 -9.56 -13.57 -1.93
C SER A 51 -9.72 -12.86 -0.58
N VAL A 52 -10.54 -13.40 0.33
CA VAL A 52 -10.69 -12.87 1.70
C VAL A 52 -9.39 -13.00 2.50
N LEU A 53 -8.68 -14.12 2.39
CA LEU A 53 -7.41 -14.31 3.08
C LEU A 53 -6.34 -13.36 2.53
N PHE A 54 -6.33 -13.10 1.22
CA PHE A 54 -5.48 -12.08 0.63
C PHE A 54 -5.81 -10.69 1.19
N ARG A 55 -7.09 -10.32 1.26
CA ARG A 55 -7.49 -9.01 1.83
C ARG A 55 -7.03 -8.85 3.27
N LEU A 56 -7.11 -9.91 4.08
CA LEU A 56 -6.62 -9.88 5.46
C LEU A 56 -5.09 -9.80 5.52
N ARG A 57 -4.39 -10.62 4.72
CA ARG A 57 -2.92 -10.67 4.72
C ARG A 57 -2.29 -9.37 4.24
N TYR A 58 -2.93 -8.73 3.26
CA TYR A 58 -2.43 -7.52 2.60
C TYR A 58 -3.22 -6.27 2.96
N ALA A 59 -3.96 -6.30 4.08
CA ALA A 59 -4.77 -5.17 4.53
C ALA A 59 -3.97 -3.87 4.61
N GLY A 60 -2.73 -3.93 5.13
CA GLY A 60 -1.86 -2.77 5.23
C GLY A 60 -1.52 -2.16 3.87
N ARG A 61 -1.18 -2.99 2.88
CA ARG A 61 -0.89 -2.54 1.50
C ARG A 61 -2.12 -2.01 0.78
N ILE A 62 -3.29 -2.62 1.02
CA ILE A 62 -4.57 -2.15 0.48
C ILE A 62 -4.89 -0.76 1.00
N ASP A 63 -4.79 -0.55 2.32
CA ASP A 63 -5.01 0.77 2.92
C ASP A 63 -3.96 1.79 2.45
N TYR A 64 -2.69 1.40 2.28
CA TYR A 64 -1.66 2.26 1.69
C TYR A 64 -2.01 2.71 0.27
N ASN A 65 -2.38 1.78 -0.62
CA ASN A 65 -2.75 2.11 -2.00
C ASN A 65 -3.96 3.06 -2.05
N ARG A 66 -4.97 2.80 -1.21
CA ARG A 66 -6.12 3.70 -1.07
C ARG A 66 -5.73 5.07 -0.54
N ALA A 67 -4.72 5.17 0.32
CA ALA A 67 -4.22 6.46 0.78
C ALA A 67 -3.62 7.26 -0.39
N LEU A 68 -2.89 6.61 -1.29
CA LEU A 68 -2.37 7.26 -2.50
C LEU A 68 -3.50 7.77 -3.40
N GLU A 69 -4.57 6.99 -3.57
CA GLU A 69 -5.77 7.40 -4.31
C GLU A 69 -6.44 8.62 -3.64
N ALA A 70 -6.60 8.60 -2.31
CA ALA A 70 -7.16 9.71 -1.55
C ALA A 70 -6.30 10.99 -1.66
N LEU A 71 -4.97 10.87 -1.62
CA LEU A 71 -4.06 12.01 -1.83
C LEU A 71 -4.21 12.59 -3.25
N ALA A 72 -4.30 11.74 -4.27
CA ALA A 72 -4.53 12.19 -5.64
C ALA A 72 -5.88 12.90 -5.81
N ALA A 73 -6.88 12.53 -5.00
CA ALA A 73 -8.19 13.18 -4.95
C ALA A 73 -8.23 14.45 -4.07
N GLY A 74 -7.13 14.81 -3.38
CA GLY A 74 -7.08 15.93 -2.44
C GLY A 74 -7.73 15.66 -1.07
N GLU A 75 -8.05 14.40 -0.78
CA GLU A 75 -8.72 13.95 0.45
C GLU A 75 -7.72 13.68 1.59
N GLY A 76 -6.95 14.71 1.97
CA GLY A 76 -5.86 14.60 2.96
C GLY A 76 -6.22 13.91 4.28
N PRO A 77 -7.33 14.27 4.96
CA PRO A 77 -7.73 13.60 6.20
C PRO A 77 -8.04 12.11 6.03
N LEU A 78 -8.65 11.71 4.91
CA LEU A 78 -8.91 10.30 4.62
C LEU A 78 -7.60 9.55 4.38
N ALA A 79 -6.68 10.15 3.61
CA ALA A 79 -5.35 9.58 3.36
C ALA A 79 -4.57 9.35 4.66
N LEU A 80 -4.56 10.31 5.58
CA LEU A 80 -3.91 10.16 6.89
C LEU A 80 -4.51 9.00 7.69
N GLY A 81 -5.84 8.90 7.77
CA GLY A 81 -6.50 7.78 8.44
C GLY A 81 -6.13 6.43 7.84
N LEU A 82 -6.07 6.34 6.50
CA LEU A 82 -5.65 5.14 5.77
C LEU A 82 -4.19 4.77 6.05
N LEU A 83 -3.28 5.75 6.08
CA LEU A 83 -1.86 5.51 6.36
C LEU A 83 -1.63 5.01 7.78
N HIS A 84 -2.34 5.56 8.77
CA HIS A 84 -2.29 5.04 10.14
C HIS A 84 -2.74 3.58 10.21
N ARG A 85 -3.84 3.23 9.53
CA ARG A 85 -4.29 1.82 9.46
C ARG A 85 -3.28 0.93 8.73
N ALA A 86 -2.68 1.42 7.65
CA ALA A 86 -1.67 0.69 6.90
C ALA A 86 -0.46 0.32 7.78
N VAL A 87 0.08 1.29 8.53
CA VAL A 87 1.20 1.09 9.46
C VAL A 87 0.82 0.19 10.63
N ALA A 88 -0.41 0.29 11.14
CA ALA A 88 -0.90 -0.58 12.21
C ALA A 88 -1.03 -2.04 11.75
N ALA A 89 -1.51 -2.27 10.53
CA ALA A 89 -1.71 -3.61 9.96
C ALA A 89 -0.39 -4.26 9.48
N GLU A 90 0.54 -3.47 8.92
CA GLU A 90 1.85 -3.94 8.47
C GLU A 90 2.95 -2.98 8.99
N PRO A 91 3.44 -3.16 10.24
CA PRO A 91 4.47 -2.29 10.81
C PRO A 91 5.77 -2.26 9.99
N GLY A 92 6.06 -3.29 9.20
CA GLY A 92 7.22 -3.32 8.31
C GLY A 92 7.06 -2.53 7.01
N LEU A 93 5.89 -1.97 6.70
CA LEU A 93 5.60 -1.28 5.44
C LEU A 93 6.24 0.11 5.40
N ARG A 94 7.55 0.14 5.09
CA ARG A 94 8.37 1.36 5.03
C ARG A 94 7.73 2.50 4.23
N PRO A 95 7.20 2.29 3.01
CA PRO A 95 6.60 3.38 2.24
C PRO A 95 5.44 4.09 2.95
N ALA A 96 4.61 3.36 3.70
CA ALA A 96 3.50 3.95 4.44
C ALA A 96 3.98 4.82 5.62
N ARG A 97 5.05 4.38 6.31
CA ARG A 97 5.67 5.14 7.40
C ARG A 97 6.33 6.42 6.88
N ASP A 98 7.16 6.29 5.84
CA ASP A 98 7.89 7.41 5.26
C ASP A 98 6.89 8.46 4.72
N LEU A 99 5.79 8.02 4.09
CA LEU A 99 4.74 8.93 3.63
C LEU A 99 3.99 9.60 4.79
N LEU A 100 3.66 8.86 5.85
CA LEU A 100 3.00 9.43 7.03
C LEU A 100 3.87 10.48 7.73
N GLU A 101 5.18 10.24 7.85
CA GLU A 101 6.15 11.21 8.39
C GLU A 101 6.21 12.48 7.53
N SER A 102 6.24 12.33 6.20
CA SER A 102 6.28 13.47 5.27
C SER A 102 5.04 14.37 5.39
N LEU A 103 3.86 13.78 5.55
CA LEU A 103 2.59 14.50 5.71
C LEU A 103 2.45 15.12 7.11
N GLY A 104 2.99 14.47 8.15
CA GLY A 104 3.01 15.02 9.51
C GLY A 104 4.01 16.16 9.69
N GLY A 105 5.12 16.14 8.94
CA GLY A 105 6.08 17.25 8.85
C GLY A 105 5.54 18.45 8.06
N ALA A 106 4.59 18.21 7.16
CA ALA A 106 3.82 19.23 6.43
C ALA A 106 2.62 19.74 7.25
N GLY A 107 2.84 20.02 8.55
CA GLY A 107 1.86 20.75 9.36
C GLY A 107 1.47 22.09 8.72
N PRO A 108 0.31 22.67 9.07
CA PRO A 108 -0.22 23.86 8.42
C PRO A 108 0.68 25.09 8.65
N GLU A 109 1.67 25.27 7.79
CA GLU A 109 2.39 26.53 7.63
C GLU A 109 1.40 27.55 7.03
N GLY A 110 0.96 28.52 7.84
CA GLY A 110 0.24 29.71 7.36
C GLY A 110 -0.94 30.22 8.18
N GLY A 111 -0.96 30.05 9.50
CA GLY A 111 -1.84 30.81 10.38
C GLY A 111 -1.01 31.80 11.21
N GLU A 112 -0.76 32.99 10.68
CA GLU A 112 -0.21 34.10 11.46
C GLU A 112 -1.06 34.29 12.74
N PRO A 113 -0.46 34.39 13.95
CA PRO A 113 -1.17 34.97 15.06
C PRO A 113 -1.32 36.47 14.76
N VAL A 114 -2.47 36.84 14.19
CA VAL A 114 -2.93 38.23 14.17
C VAL A 114 -2.91 38.71 15.62
N GLY A 115 -1.95 39.59 15.90
CA GLY A 115 -1.91 40.36 17.13
C GLY A 115 -3.25 41.05 17.30
N ARG A 116 -3.82 40.88 18.49
CA ARG A 116 -4.84 41.80 18.97
C ARG A 116 -4.38 42.34 20.31
N GLU A 117 -3.51 43.34 20.21
CA GLU A 117 -3.49 44.44 21.16
C GLU A 117 -4.94 44.93 21.32
N GLY A 118 -5.47 44.67 22.50
CA GLY A 118 -6.76 45.13 22.99
C GLY A 118 -6.52 45.75 24.34
N ASP A 119 -5.84 46.89 24.32
CA ASP A 119 -5.76 47.83 25.42
C ASP A 119 -7.17 48.34 25.78
N THR A 120 -7.32 48.77 27.04
CA THR A 120 -8.34 49.69 27.59
C THR A 120 -9.64 49.08 28.18
N PRO A 121 -10.23 49.64 29.26
CA PRO A 121 -9.84 50.79 30.11
C PRO A 121 -9.43 50.46 31.55
#